data_AF-A0A838PEU8-F1
#
_entry.id   AF-A0A838PEU8-F1
#
_cell.length_a   1.000
_cell.length_b   1.000
_cell.length_c   1.000
_cell.angle_alpha   90.00
_cell.angle_beta   90.00
_cell.angle_gamma   90.00
#
_symmetry.space_group_name_H-M   'P 1'
#
loop_
_entity.id
_entity.type
_entity.pdbx_description
1 polymer ?
#
loop_
_entity_poly.entity_id
_entity_poly.type
_entity_poly.pdbx_seq_one_letter_code
_entity_poly.pdbx_strand_id
1 'polypeptide(L)'
;NSGADGWMADFEDSLSPTWANLVAGQANLIEANRGTLEFEDDGGVRTLNEETATILVRPRGWHLHEKHVHVDGTPISGGLFDFGLYLFHNARQLLDDGSGPYFYLPKMESHLEARLWNEVFVHAQEALGIDHGAIRATVLIEAVLPALLLGVERKRSPDGIHQVRLAADHVGPGGRVGVLEVGHEAGGPGVQGVDHHLGAGGTGDLHPPLA
;
A
#
# COMPACT_ATOMS: atom_id res chain seq x y z
N ASN A 1 -2.53 19.63 2.74
CA ASN A 1 -2.35 20.95 3.39
C ASN A 1 -1.95 20.91 4.87
N SER A 2 -1.90 19.76 5.56
CA SER A 2 -1.58 19.71 7.00
C SER A 2 -0.11 19.95 7.36
N GLY A 3 0.79 19.91 6.37
CA GLY A 3 2.24 19.92 6.60
C GLY A 3 2.84 18.54 6.94
N ALA A 4 2.04 17.47 6.91
CA ALA A 4 2.54 16.10 7.04
C ALA A 4 3.25 15.65 5.74
N ASP A 5 4.21 14.73 5.87
CA ASP A 5 4.92 14.15 4.71
C ASP A 5 4.04 13.18 3.91
N GLY A 6 3.11 12.50 4.60
CA GLY A 6 2.19 11.52 4.02
C GLY A 6 0.77 11.66 4.52
N TRP A 7 -0.20 11.38 3.65
CA TRP A 7 -1.61 11.29 3.98
C TRP A 7 -2.17 9.94 3.55
N MET A 8 -2.60 9.15 4.53
CA MET A 8 -3.30 7.90 4.26
C MET A 8 -4.78 8.20 3.94
N ALA A 9 -5.14 8.13 2.67
CA ALA A 9 -6.52 8.20 2.22
C ALA A 9 -7.20 6.84 2.41
N ASP A 10 -8.29 6.83 3.15
CA ASP A 10 -8.81 5.60 3.75
C ASP A 10 -10.16 5.18 3.18
N PHE A 11 -10.20 3.99 2.57
CA PHE A 11 -11.43 3.30 2.18
C PHE A 11 -11.88 2.26 3.21
N GLU A 12 -11.17 2.13 4.32
CA GLU A 12 -11.31 1.07 5.30
C GLU A 12 -11.94 1.58 6.61
N ASP A 13 -11.31 1.42 7.77
CA ASP A 13 -11.94 1.59 9.09
C ASP A 13 -12.55 2.98 9.35
N SER A 14 -12.06 4.06 8.71
CA SER A 14 -12.63 5.41 8.89
C SER A 14 -13.74 5.75 7.89
N LEU A 15 -14.05 4.85 6.95
CA LEU A 15 -15.06 5.05 5.92
C LEU A 15 -16.24 4.09 6.10
N SER A 16 -17.47 4.62 6.07
CA SER A 16 -18.64 3.77 5.81
C SER A 16 -18.68 3.39 4.32
N PRO A 17 -18.59 2.10 3.94
CA PRO A 17 -18.41 1.69 2.54
C PRO A 17 -19.74 1.67 1.77
N THR A 18 -20.42 2.81 1.75
CA THR A 18 -21.55 3.03 0.85
C THR A 18 -21.03 3.26 -0.57
N TRP A 19 -21.82 2.90 -1.59
CA TRP A 19 -21.44 3.12 -2.99
C TRP A 19 -21.08 4.60 -3.26
N ALA A 20 -21.88 5.52 -2.73
CA ALA A 20 -21.66 6.95 -2.89
C ALA A 20 -20.30 7.39 -2.31
N ASN A 21 -19.97 6.93 -1.09
CA ASN A 21 -18.69 7.26 -0.46
C ASN A 21 -17.50 6.69 -1.22
N LEU A 22 -17.59 5.44 -1.70
CA LEU A 22 -16.52 4.78 -2.42
C LEU A 22 -16.25 5.47 -3.76
N VAL A 23 -17.29 5.72 -4.55
CA VAL A 23 -17.16 6.39 -5.86
C VAL A 23 -16.70 7.84 -5.70
N ALA A 24 -17.28 8.58 -4.75
CA ALA A 24 -16.84 9.95 -4.47
C ALA A 24 -15.39 9.99 -3.95
N GLY A 25 -14.99 9.04 -3.10
CA GLY A 25 -13.61 8.94 -2.62
C GLY A 25 -12.62 8.71 -3.77
N GLN A 26 -12.96 7.84 -4.73
CA GLN A 26 -12.14 7.63 -5.92
C GLN A 26 -12.06 8.90 -6.78
N ALA A 27 -13.17 9.60 -7.01
CA ALA A 27 -13.19 10.86 -7.74
C ALA A 27 -12.31 11.93 -7.06
N ASN A 28 -12.45 12.07 -5.73
CA ASN A 28 -11.64 13.00 -4.94
C ASN A 28 -10.15 12.70 -5.04
N LEU A 29 -9.76 11.41 -5.06
CA LEU A 29 -8.36 11.02 -5.22
C LEU A 29 -7.80 11.31 -6.61
N ILE A 30 -8.62 11.16 -7.66
CA ILE A 30 -8.25 11.54 -9.02
C ILE A 30 -7.98 13.05 -9.10
N GLU A 31 -8.86 13.85 -8.53
CA GLU A 31 -8.69 15.31 -8.49
C GLU A 31 -7.53 15.73 -7.60
N ALA A 32 -7.33 15.04 -6.46
CA ALA A 32 -6.22 15.32 -5.55
C ALA A 32 -4.86 15.08 -6.22
N ASN A 33 -4.69 13.93 -6.89
CA ASN A 33 -3.46 13.62 -7.62
C ASN A 33 -3.23 14.57 -8.80
N ARG A 34 -4.29 15.15 -9.38
CA ARG A 34 -4.19 16.18 -10.43
C ARG A 34 -3.92 17.58 -9.93
N GLY A 35 -3.92 17.80 -8.61
CA GLY A 35 -3.82 19.13 -8.03
C GLY A 35 -5.08 20.00 -8.27
N THR A 36 -6.21 19.40 -8.65
CA THR A 36 -7.45 20.12 -9.01
C THR A 36 -8.56 19.97 -7.98
N LEU A 37 -8.32 19.26 -6.87
CA LEU A 37 -9.33 19.08 -5.83
C LEU A 37 -9.68 20.42 -5.18
N GLU A 38 -10.96 20.74 -5.20
CA GLU A 38 -11.54 21.93 -4.60
C GLU A 38 -12.76 21.53 -3.75
N PHE A 39 -12.93 22.19 -2.62
CA PHE A 39 -14.10 22.01 -1.77
C PHE A 39 -14.69 23.37 -1.41
N GLU A 40 -15.98 23.56 -1.70
CA GLU A 40 -16.74 24.77 -1.37
C GLU A 40 -17.84 24.46 -0.34
N ASP A 41 -17.92 25.28 0.71
CA ASP A 41 -19.04 25.32 1.65
C ASP A 41 -19.37 26.76 2.07
N ASP A 42 -20.27 26.92 3.04
CA ASP A 42 -20.63 28.23 3.62
C ASP A 42 -19.44 29.00 4.22
N GLY A 43 -18.33 28.31 4.50
CA GLY A 43 -17.06 28.87 4.96
C GLY A 43 -16.11 29.30 3.84
N GLY A 44 -16.49 29.08 2.58
CA GLY A 44 -15.75 29.46 1.39
C GLY A 44 -15.08 28.28 0.67
N VAL A 45 -14.18 28.63 -0.25
CA VAL A 45 -13.48 27.68 -1.11
C VAL A 45 -12.15 27.26 -0.48
N ARG A 46 -11.88 25.95 -0.44
CA ARG A 46 -10.64 25.32 -0.01
C ARG A 46 -10.01 24.57 -1.18
N THR A 47 -8.76 24.90 -1.50
CA THR A 47 -7.95 24.25 -2.55
C THR A 47 -6.70 23.61 -1.97
N LEU A 48 -6.01 22.82 -2.78
CA LEU A 48 -4.69 22.27 -2.43
C LEU A 48 -3.60 23.36 -2.40
N ASN A 49 -2.61 23.18 -1.54
CA ASN A 49 -1.35 23.94 -1.57
C ASN A 49 -0.51 23.54 -2.79
N GLU A 50 0.52 24.33 -3.12
CA GLU A 50 1.51 23.97 -4.16
C GLU A 50 2.22 22.65 -3.84
N GLU A 51 2.60 22.46 -2.57
CA GLU A 51 3.18 21.21 -2.07
C GLU A 51 2.21 20.53 -1.10
N THR A 52 1.93 19.26 -1.36
CA THR A 52 1.01 18.43 -0.57
C THR A 52 1.70 17.16 -0.09
N ALA A 53 1.17 16.60 1.00
CA ALA A 53 1.58 15.29 1.50
C ALA A 53 1.47 14.21 0.41
N THR A 54 2.39 13.24 0.43
CA THR A 54 2.30 12.06 -0.44
C THR A 54 1.05 11.26 -0.10
N ILE A 55 0.23 10.91 -1.08
CA ILE A 55 -1.00 10.13 -0.85
C ILE A 55 -0.67 8.65 -0.80
N LEU A 56 -1.07 7.98 0.28
CA LEU A 56 -1.06 6.51 0.41
C LEU A 56 -2.51 6.04 0.51
N VAL A 57 -2.93 5.12 -0.34
CA VAL A 57 -4.31 4.62 -0.31
C VAL A 57 -4.41 3.36 0.53
N ARG A 58 -5.30 3.37 1.53
CA ARG A 58 -5.68 2.19 2.30
C ARG A 58 -6.96 1.57 1.73
N PRO A 59 -6.85 0.50 0.92
CA PRO A 59 -8.03 -0.22 0.42
C PRO A 59 -8.68 -1.03 1.55
N ARG A 60 -9.92 -1.46 1.36
CA ARG A 60 -10.57 -2.44 2.24
C ARG A 60 -9.78 -3.75 2.32
N GLY A 61 -9.78 -4.39 3.49
CA GLY A 61 -9.13 -5.69 3.70
C GLY A 61 -9.82 -6.86 2.98
N TRP A 62 -9.14 -8.01 2.91
CA TRP A 62 -9.59 -9.20 2.16
C TRP A 62 -10.99 -9.73 2.53
N HIS A 63 -11.43 -9.48 3.77
CA HIS A 63 -12.70 -9.95 4.30
C HIS A 63 -13.92 -9.12 3.85
N LEU A 64 -13.71 -7.98 3.18
CA LEU A 64 -14.80 -7.12 2.71
C LEU A 64 -15.06 -7.32 1.21
N HIS A 65 -16.35 -7.34 0.85
CA HIS A 65 -16.82 -7.42 -0.53
C HIS A 65 -17.31 -6.06 -1.04
N GLU A 66 -17.18 -5.83 -2.35
CA GLU A 66 -17.90 -4.77 -3.05
C GLU A 66 -19.20 -5.32 -3.64
N LYS A 67 -20.29 -5.15 -2.90
CA LYS A 67 -21.59 -5.75 -3.24
C LYS A 67 -22.28 -5.14 -4.46
N HIS A 68 -21.82 -4.00 -4.98
CA HIS A 68 -22.46 -3.36 -6.13
C HIS A 68 -21.85 -3.82 -7.47
N VAL A 69 -20.67 -4.46 -7.45
CA VAL A 69 -19.98 -4.94 -8.65
C VAL A 69 -19.84 -6.45 -8.61
N HIS A 70 -20.30 -7.10 -9.69
CA HIS A 70 -20.32 -8.56 -9.78
C HIS A 70 -19.52 -9.05 -10.99
N VAL A 71 -18.79 -10.14 -10.81
CA VAL A 71 -18.19 -10.95 -11.89
C VAL A 71 -18.80 -12.33 -11.79
N ASP A 72 -19.36 -12.84 -12.90
CA ASP A 72 -20.07 -14.12 -12.94
C ASP A 72 -21.15 -14.26 -11.86
N GLY A 73 -21.83 -13.15 -11.56
CA GLY A 73 -22.89 -13.10 -10.55
C GLY A 73 -22.41 -13.09 -9.09
N THR A 74 -21.09 -13.03 -8.84
CA THR A 74 -20.52 -12.99 -7.48
C THR A 74 -19.94 -11.59 -7.19
N PRO A 75 -20.23 -10.99 -6.01
CA PRO A 75 -19.58 -9.76 -5.58
C PRO A 75 -18.06 -9.88 -5.58
N ILE A 76 -17.38 -8.86 -6.07
CA ILE A 76 -15.91 -8.83 -6.07
C ILE A 76 -15.35 -8.49 -4.69
N SER A 77 -14.03 -8.68 -4.51
CA SER A 77 -13.33 -8.19 -3.32
C SER A 77 -13.36 -6.65 -3.27
N GLY A 78 -13.68 -6.10 -2.09
CA GLY A 78 -13.63 -4.66 -1.86
C GLY A 78 -12.21 -4.11 -1.99
N GLY A 79 -11.22 -4.84 -1.47
CA GLY A 79 -9.81 -4.48 -1.61
C GLY A 79 -9.36 -4.37 -3.07
N LEU A 80 -9.76 -5.34 -3.92
CA LEU A 80 -9.46 -5.30 -5.36
C LEU A 80 -10.18 -4.15 -6.08
N PHE A 81 -11.41 -3.83 -5.68
CA PHE A 81 -12.14 -2.70 -6.23
C PHE A 81 -11.45 -1.36 -5.91
N ASP A 82 -11.11 -1.14 -4.63
CA ASP A 82 -10.51 0.11 -4.18
C ASP A 82 -9.10 0.31 -4.77
N PHE A 83 -8.27 -0.74 -4.72
CA PHE A 83 -6.93 -0.78 -5.32
C PHE A 83 -7.00 -0.57 -6.84
N GLY A 84 -7.85 -1.33 -7.52
CA GLY A 84 -7.91 -1.38 -8.97
C GLY A 84 -8.33 -0.03 -9.56
N LEU A 85 -9.38 0.60 -9.01
CA LEU A 85 -9.81 1.92 -9.48
C LEU A 85 -8.76 2.99 -9.22
N TYR A 86 -8.16 3.02 -8.02
CA TYR A 86 -7.14 4.02 -7.72
C TYR A 86 -5.92 3.87 -8.63
N LEU A 87 -5.41 2.65 -8.78
CA LEU A 87 -4.25 2.39 -9.63
C LEU A 87 -4.56 2.74 -11.09
N PHE A 88 -5.68 2.26 -11.63
CA PHE A 88 -6.05 2.46 -13.04
C PHE A 88 -6.12 3.95 -13.41
N HIS A 89 -6.71 4.78 -12.53
CA HIS A 89 -6.91 6.19 -12.84
C HIS A 89 -5.69 7.08 -12.56
N ASN A 90 -4.79 6.67 -11.67
CA ASN A 90 -3.75 7.57 -11.16
C ASN A 90 -2.32 7.13 -11.47
N ALA A 91 -2.06 5.83 -11.67
CA ALA A 91 -0.69 5.31 -11.73
C ALA A 91 0.17 6.00 -12.79
N ARG A 92 -0.36 6.18 -14.01
CA ARG A 92 0.42 6.76 -15.11
C ARG A 92 0.83 8.20 -14.81
N GLN A 93 -0.13 9.01 -14.38
CA GLN A 93 0.12 10.40 -14.04
C GLN A 93 1.09 10.52 -12.87
N LEU A 94 0.90 9.74 -11.80
CA LEU A 94 1.81 9.73 -10.65
C LEU A 94 3.24 9.41 -11.07
N LEU A 95 3.44 8.45 -11.98
CA LEU A 95 4.76 8.09 -12.49
C LEU A 95 5.35 9.18 -13.40
N ASP A 96 4.54 9.77 -14.28
CA ASP A 96 4.96 10.87 -15.15
C ASP A 96 5.36 12.12 -14.32
N ASP A 97 4.74 12.33 -13.16
CA ASP A 97 5.05 13.37 -12.17
C ASP A 97 6.25 13.01 -11.26
N GLY A 98 6.90 11.87 -11.48
CA GLY A 98 8.07 11.42 -10.71
C GLY A 98 7.75 10.81 -9.34
N SER A 99 6.47 10.55 -9.06
CA SER A 99 5.97 9.88 -7.85
C SER A 99 5.65 8.42 -8.14
N GLY A 100 4.76 7.80 -7.35
CA GLY A 100 4.32 6.43 -7.56
C GLY A 100 2.98 6.11 -6.88
N PRO A 101 2.31 5.01 -7.28
CA PRO A 101 1.13 4.52 -6.59
C PRO A 101 1.51 3.84 -5.27
N TYR A 102 1.18 4.50 -4.15
CA TYR A 102 1.46 4.04 -2.79
C TYR A 102 0.22 3.46 -2.11
N PHE A 103 0.36 2.30 -1.47
CA PHE A 103 -0.72 1.62 -0.75
C PHE A 103 -0.37 1.34 0.70
N TYR A 104 -1.41 1.26 1.55
CA TYR A 104 -1.31 0.95 2.96
C TYR A 104 -2.21 -0.26 3.24
N LEU A 105 -1.63 -1.47 3.38
CA LEU A 105 -2.37 -2.75 3.31
C LEU A 105 -2.83 -3.22 4.70
N PRO A 106 -4.15 -3.28 4.98
CA PRO A 106 -4.68 -3.59 6.30
C PRO A 106 -4.90 -5.08 6.54
N LYS A 107 -4.90 -5.44 7.82
CA LYS A 107 -5.49 -6.65 8.41
C LYS A 107 -5.04 -7.96 7.76
N MET A 108 -3.83 -8.01 7.25
CA MET A 108 -3.27 -9.28 6.76
C MET A 108 -2.93 -10.18 7.94
N GLU A 109 -3.27 -11.47 7.85
CA GLU A 109 -3.02 -12.44 8.91
C GLU A 109 -1.91 -13.44 8.58
N SER A 110 -1.43 -13.44 7.33
CA SER A 110 -0.44 -14.40 6.84
C SER A 110 0.44 -13.81 5.74
N HIS A 111 1.68 -14.30 5.67
CA HIS A 111 2.59 -14.03 4.54
C HIS A 111 2.03 -14.51 3.19
N LEU A 112 1.08 -15.45 3.18
CA LEU A 112 0.38 -15.87 1.96
C LEU A 112 -0.56 -14.79 1.43
N GLU A 113 -1.16 -13.98 2.31
CA GLU A 113 -1.98 -12.83 1.90
C GLU A 113 -1.11 -11.69 1.37
N ALA A 114 0.09 -11.52 1.93
CA ALA A 114 1.10 -10.61 1.37
C ALA A 114 1.55 -11.09 -0.03
N ARG A 115 1.73 -12.40 -0.22
CA ARG A 115 2.00 -12.97 -1.54
C ARG A 115 0.85 -12.72 -2.52
N LEU A 116 -0.40 -12.88 -2.08
CA LEU A 116 -1.58 -12.60 -2.90
C LEU A 116 -1.59 -11.13 -3.37
N TRP A 117 -1.31 -10.18 -2.49
CA TRP A 117 -1.15 -8.78 -2.89
C TRP A 117 -0.03 -8.58 -3.92
N ASN A 118 1.12 -9.23 -3.73
CA ASN A 118 2.20 -9.15 -4.69
C ASN A 118 1.79 -9.72 -6.07
N GLU A 119 1.07 -10.84 -6.12
CA GLU A 119 0.53 -11.39 -7.37
C GLU A 119 -0.44 -10.41 -8.05
N VAL A 120 -1.30 -9.75 -7.27
CA VAL A 120 -2.21 -8.69 -7.75
C VAL A 120 -1.42 -7.49 -8.31
N PHE A 121 -0.36 -7.06 -7.62
CA PHE A 121 0.47 -5.94 -8.08
C PHE A 121 1.21 -6.26 -9.37
N VAL A 122 1.82 -7.45 -9.47
CA VAL A 122 2.49 -7.92 -10.69
C VAL A 122 1.50 -7.94 -11.85
N HIS A 123 0.34 -8.57 -11.65
CA HIS A 123 -0.70 -8.63 -12.67
C HIS A 123 -1.17 -7.24 -13.11
N ALA A 124 -1.40 -6.33 -12.17
CA ALA A 124 -1.86 -4.98 -12.49
C ALA A 124 -0.80 -4.14 -13.22
N GLN A 125 0.48 -4.28 -12.85
CA GLN A 125 1.58 -3.61 -13.55
C GLN A 125 1.69 -4.07 -15.00
N GLU A 126 1.60 -5.39 -15.23
CA GLU A 126 1.57 -5.98 -16.57
C GLU A 126 0.36 -5.50 -17.37
N ALA A 127 -0.83 -5.52 -16.76
CA ALA A 127 -2.07 -5.12 -17.42
C ALA A 127 -2.08 -3.62 -17.81
N LEU A 128 -1.44 -2.76 -17.02
CA LEU A 128 -1.35 -1.32 -17.27
C LEU A 128 -0.11 -0.91 -18.07
N GLY A 129 0.83 -1.84 -18.33
CA GLY A 129 2.09 -1.55 -19.00
C GLY A 129 2.98 -0.57 -18.22
N ILE A 130 2.96 -0.65 -16.88
CA ILE A 130 3.86 0.11 -16.00
C ILE A 130 4.97 -0.81 -15.48
N ASP A 131 6.09 -0.21 -15.08
CA ASP A 131 7.28 -0.97 -14.68
C ASP A 131 7.04 -1.83 -13.44
N HIS A 132 7.69 -2.99 -13.41
CA HIS A 132 7.66 -3.86 -12.24
C HIS A 132 8.32 -3.17 -11.04
N GLY A 133 7.59 -3.07 -9.92
CA GLY A 133 8.05 -2.37 -8.71
C GLY A 133 7.67 -0.88 -8.70
N ALA A 134 6.87 -0.42 -9.66
CA ALA A 134 6.25 0.91 -9.63
C ALA A 134 5.29 1.05 -8.44
N ILE A 135 4.58 -0.02 -8.08
CA ILE A 135 3.69 -0.04 -6.92
C ILE A 135 4.51 -0.25 -5.65
N ARG A 136 4.30 0.59 -4.64
CA ARG A 136 4.87 0.40 -3.30
C ARG A 136 3.78 0.28 -2.25
N ALA A 137 3.99 -0.60 -1.28
CA ALA A 137 3.02 -0.86 -0.24
C ALA A 137 3.67 -0.87 1.16
N THR A 138 3.02 -0.22 2.11
CA THR A 138 3.31 -0.32 3.55
C THR A 138 2.30 -1.28 4.17
N VAL A 139 2.78 -2.25 4.95
CA VAL A 139 1.93 -3.28 5.57
C VAL A 139 1.65 -2.94 7.03
N LEU A 140 0.38 -2.97 7.46
CA LEU A 140 0.08 -2.92 8.90
C LEU A 140 0.30 -4.30 9.51
N ILE A 141 1.22 -4.37 10.46
CA ILE A 141 1.33 -5.52 11.36
C ILE A 141 0.39 -5.27 12.54
N GLU A 142 -0.89 -5.58 12.37
CA GLU A 142 -1.94 -5.30 13.36
C GLU A 142 -2.62 -6.54 13.93
N ALA A 143 -2.23 -7.73 13.48
CA ALA A 143 -2.66 -9.00 14.04
C ALA A 143 -1.52 -9.70 14.80
N VAL A 144 -1.87 -10.40 15.89
CA VAL A 144 -0.93 -11.11 16.77
C VAL A 144 -0.18 -12.21 16.01
N LEU A 145 -0.82 -12.89 15.07
CA LEU A 145 -0.21 -13.98 14.31
C LEU A 145 0.89 -13.49 13.34
N PRO A 146 0.66 -12.48 12.49
CA PRO A 146 1.73 -11.84 11.71
C PRO A 146 2.88 -11.31 12.56
N ALA A 147 2.60 -10.64 13.68
CA ALA A 147 3.63 -10.11 14.55
C ALA A 147 4.52 -11.24 15.12
N LEU A 148 3.92 -12.38 15.46
CA LEU A 148 4.65 -13.55 15.94
C LEU A 148 5.44 -14.22 14.81
N LEU A 149 4.85 -14.40 13.62
CA LEU A 149 5.52 -15.07 12.49
C LEU A 149 6.68 -14.24 11.93
N LEU A 150 6.57 -12.91 11.89
CA LEU A 150 7.68 -12.02 11.53
C LEU A 150 8.80 -12.03 12.60
N GLY A 151 8.49 -12.38 13.85
CA GLY A 151 9.46 -12.52 14.94
C GLY A 151 10.06 -13.92 15.14
N VAL A 152 9.58 -14.95 14.43
CA VAL A 152 9.89 -16.38 14.70
C VAL A 152 10.85 -17.02 13.70
N GLU A 153 11.54 -16.25 12.85
CA GLU A 153 12.68 -16.79 12.09
C GLU A 153 13.94 -17.01 12.97
N ARG A 154 13.85 -17.90 13.96
CA ARG A 154 15.01 -18.54 14.60
C ARG A 154 15.12 -20.00 14.20
N LYS A 155 16.10 -20.25 13.36
CA LYS A 155 16.72 -21.52 12.98
C LYS A 155 16.74 -22.57 14.12
N ARG A 156 16.03 -23.70 13.96
CA ARG A 156 16.46 -25.06 14.36
C ARG A 156 15.48 -26.17 13.89
N SER A 157 16.05 -27.12 13.16
CA SER A 157 15.55 -28.47 12.79
C SER A 157 16.05 -29.48 13.87
N PRO A 158 15.65 -30.79 13.97
CA PRO A 158 14.97 -31.66 12.99
C PRO A 158 13.86 -32.61 13.51
N ASP A 159 12.89 -32.94 12.65
CA ASP A 159 12.46 -34.32 12.28
C ASP A 159 11.03 -34.31 11.68
N GLY A 160 10.89 -34.83 10.44
CA GLY A 160 9.57 -35.15 9.84
C GLY A 160 9.32 -34.71 8.39
N ILE A 161 9.93 -35.40 7.42
CA ILE A 161 9.44 -35.74 6.06
C ILE A 161 9.04 -34.62 5.06
N HIS A 162 9.89 -34.51 4.03
CA HIS A 162 9.70 -34.04 2.63
C HIS A 162 8.80 -32.82 2.36
N GLN A 163 9.41 -31.64 2.39
CA GLN A 163 9.10 -30.61 1.40
C GLN A 163 10.33 -30.29 0.54
N VAL A 164 10.02 -30.11 -0.73
CA VAL A 164 10.93 -29.96 -1.87
C VAL A 164 11.94 -28.85 -1.62
N ARG A 165 13.21 -29.16 -1.87
CA ARG A 165 14.30 -28.18 -1.96
C ARG A 165 13.93 -27.11 -2.99
N LEU A 166 13.70 -25.87 -2.56
CA LEU A 166 14.20 -24.73 -3.31
C LEU A 166 15.64 -24.54 -2.85
N ALA A 167 16.55 -25.04 -3.66
CA ALA A 167 17.94 -24.65 -3.60
C ALA A 167 18.00 -23.12 -3.73
N ALA A 168 18.91 -22.51 -2.98
CA ALA A 168 19.23 -21.10 -2.98
C ALA A 168 19.88 -20.61 -4.31
N ASP A 169 19.52 -21.25 -5.42
CA ASP A 169 20.16 -21.14 -6.72
C ASP A 169 19.26 -20.40 -7.74
N HIS A 170 18.06 -19.94 -7.34
CA HIS A 170 17.15 -19.15 -8.18
C HIS A 170 16.84 -17.73 -7.66
N VAL A 171 17.53 -17.28 -6.61
CA VAL A 171 17.57 -15.85 -6.24
C VAL A 171 19.02 -15.43 -6.16
N GLY A 172 19.64 -15.25 -7.33
CA GLY A 172 20.85 -14.44 -7.44
C GLY A 172 20.52 -12.98 -7.16
N PRO A 173 21.48 -12.17 -6.69
CA PRO A 173 21.25 -10.76 -6.41
C PRO A 173 20.98 -10.03 -7.73
N GLY A 174 19.72 -9.76 -8.02
CA GLY A 174 19.28 -9.07 -9.23
C GLY A 174 17.84 -8.64 -9.11
N GLY A 175 17.62 -7.33 -8.97
CA GLY A 175 16.29 -6.70 -8.94
C GLY A 175 15.76 -6.50 -7.53
N ARG A 176 15.71 -5.23 -7.10
CA ARG A 176 15.14 -4.80 -5.81
C ARG A 176 13.65 -5.15 -5.75
N VAL A 177 13.29 -6.22 -5.05
CA VAL A 177 11.92 -6.40 -4.55
C VAL A 177 11.88 -5.69 -3.20
N GLY A 178 11.45 -4.43 -3.23
CA GLY A 178 11.32 -3.60 -2.04
C GLY A 178 10.10 -4.00 -1.22
N VAL A 179 10.19 -5.10 -0.48
CA VAL A 179 9.37 -5.26 0.73
C VAL A 179 10.11 -4.46 1.80
N LEU A 180 9.58 -3.28 2.16
CA LEU A 180 10.07 -2.56 3.34
C LEU A 180 9.66 -3.36 4.57
N GLU A 181 10.59 -4.16 5.06
CA GLU A 181 10.47 -4.88 6.32
C GLU A 181 10.76 -3.90 7.47
N VAL A 182 9.77 -3.64 8.31
CA VAL A 182 9.94 -2.86 9.54
C VAL A 182 10.11 -3.84 10.70
N GLY A 183 11.36 -4.04 11.13
CA GLY A 183 11.70 -4.80 12.32
C GLY A 183 11.50 -3.96 13.59
N HIS A 184 10.87 -4.54 14.62
CA HIS A 184 10.70 -3.93 15.93
C HIS A 184 11.81 -4.46 16.87
N GLU A 185 12.71 -3.61 17.33
CA GLU A 185 13.53 -3.91 18.52
C GLU A 185 12.98 -3.14 19.74
N ALA A 186 12.69 -3.90 20.79
CA ALA A 186 12.27 -3.52 22.15
C ALA A 186 10.78 -3.22 22.40
N GLY A 187 10.19 -4.02 23.30
CA GLY A 187 8.81 -3.88 23.78
C GLY A 187 8.66 -2.76 24.80
N GLY A 188 7.91 -1.72 24.41
CA GLY A 188 7.39 -0.69 25.31
C GLY A 188 6.48 0.28 24.53
N PRO A 189 5.39 0.80 25.12
CA PRO A 189 4.51 1.73 24.44
C PRO A 189 5.14 3.14 24.47
N GLY A 190 5.72 3.53 23.34
CA GLY A 190 6.20 4.89 23.08
C GLY A 190 6.40 5.11 21.59
N VAL A 191 5.97 6.25 21.07
CA VAL A 191 6.32 6.68 19.71
C VAL A 191 7.77 7.15 19.76
N GLN A 192 8.69 6.30 19.31
CA GLN A 192 10.09 6.63 19.13
C GLN A 192 10.37 6.79 17.64
N GLY A 193 10.88 7.96 17.27
CA GLY A 193 11.33 8.25 15.91
C GLY A 193 12.41 7.27 15.48
N VAL A 194 12.30 6.80 14.24
CA VAL A 194 13.24 5.85 13.63
C VAL A 194 14.49 6.62 13.22
N ASP A 195 15.44 6.75 14.14
CA ASP A 195 16.83 7.07 13.81
C ASP A 195 17.73 5.95 14.31
N HIS A 196 18.69 5.59 13.45
CA HIS A 196 19.69 4.53 13.60
C HIS A 196 19.23 3.13 13.20
N HIS A 197 19.08 2.91 11.89
CA HIS A 197 19.94 1.98 11.13
C HIS A 197 19.78 2.17 9.60
N LEU A 198 19.46 3.39 9.16
CA LEU A 198 19.54 3.78 7.77
C LEU A 198 20.96 4.30 7.49
N GLY A 199 21.68 3.61 6.62
CA GLY A 199 22.79 4.21 5.85
C GLY A 199 22.29 5.22 4.80
N ALA A 200 21.16 5.88 5.08
CA ALA A 200 20.53 6.94 4.32
C ALA A 200 20.09 7.99 5.34
N GLY A 201 20.61 9.21 5.21
CA GLY A 201 20.37 10.28 6.17
C GLY A 201 18.99 10.90 5.96
N GLY A 202 18.06 10.59 6.87
CA GLY A 202 16.80 11.31 7.04
C GLY A 202 15.67 10.93 6.07
N THR A 203 14.44 11.18 6.50
CA THR A 203 13.18 10.98 5.77
C THR A 203 12.98 11.90 4.56
N GLY A 204 14.05 12.56 4.10
CA GLY A 204 14.05 13.46 2.94
C GLY A 204 14.05 12.75 1.58
N ASP A 205 14.13 11.43 1.52
CA ASP A 205 14.30 10.69 0.25
C ASP A 205 12.99 10.09 -0.32
N LEU A 206 11.86 10.78 -0.12
CA LEU A 206 10.65 10.59 -0.95
C LEU A 206 10.67 11.47 -2.22
N HIS A 207 11.82 12.04 -2.55
CA HIS A 207 12.02 12.84 -3.76
C HIS A 207 12.18 11.98 -5.04
N PRO A 208 11.79 12.52 -6.21
CA PRO A 208 11.76 11.79 -7.48
C PRO A 208 13.16 11.31 -7.89
N PRO A 209 13.28 10.18 -8.63
CA PRO A 209 14.54 9.79 -9.22
C PRO A 209 14.99 10.89 -10.20
N LEU A 210 16.17 11.46 -9.97
CA LEU A 210 16.78 12.43 -10.88
C LEU A 210 17.03 11.79 -12.26
N ALA A 211 16.80 12.61 -13.29
CA ALA A 211 16.82 12.36 -14.74
C ALA A 211 17.84 11.36 -15.29
#